data_AF-A0A4Y3NIE0-F1
#
_entry.id   AF-A0A4Y3NIE0-F1
#
_cell.length_a   1.000
_cell.length_b   1.000
_cell.length_c   1.000
_cell.angle_alpha   90.00
_cell.angle_beta   90.00
_cell.angle_gamma   90.00
#
_symmetry.space_group_name_H-M   'P 1'
#
loop_
_entity.id
_entity.type
_entity.pdbx_description
1 polymer ?
#
loop_
_entity_poly.entity_id
_entity_poly.type
_entity_poly.pdbx_seq_one_letter_code
_entity_poly.pdbx_strand_id
1 'polypeptide(L)'
;MTWLDSASAKKLLDQRSAEAAAKAAAEKAAADKAAADKAAADKAAADQAAAAQAAADKAAADAAAAAKAAADKAAADAAAQAQAKVVPAAPPAQNACDPNYSGCVPIASDVDCAGGSGNGPAYVRGPVTVIGTDIYQLDGNDNDGIGCER
;
A
#
# COMPACT_ATOMS: atom_id res chain seq x y z
N MET A 1 -17.52 4.12 -100.75
CA MET A 1 -16.58 4.34 -99.62
C MET A 1 -16.70 5.80 -99.18
N THR A 2 -17.30 6.09 -98.03
CA THR A 2 -17.40 7.47 -97.52
C THR A 2 -16.05 7.91 -96.97
N TRP A 3 -15.37 8.83 -97.65
CA TRP A 3 -14.22 9.56 -97.11
C TRP A 3 -14.73 10.58 -96.09
N LEU A 4 -14.18 10.58 -94.88
CA LEU A 4 -14.47 11.64 -93.90
C LEU A 4 -13.84 12.95 -94.37
N ASP A 5 -14.62 14.04 -94.32
CA ASP A 5 -14.14 15.40 -94.56
C ASP A 5 -13.20 15.87 -93.43
N SER A 6 -12.18 16.66 -93.76
CA SER A 6 -11.17 17.19 -92.84
C SER A 6 -11.76 17.87 -91.59
N ALA A 7 -12.93 18.49 -91.70
CA ALA A 7 -13.61 19.11 -90.55
C ALA A 7 -14.09 18.06 -89.53
N SER A 8 -14.53 16.89 -90.00
CA SER A 8 -14.99 15.78 -89.16
C SER A 8 -13.83 15.14 -88.39
N ALA A 9 -12.66 15.00 -89.03
CA ALA A 9 -11.45 14.47 -88.40
C ALA A 9 -10.95 15.40 -87.27
N LYS A 10 -10.92 16.73 -87.51
CA LYS A 10 -10.50 17.71 -86.49
C LYS A 10 -11.43 17.72 -85.27
N LYS A 11 -12.74 17.58 -85.48
CA LYS A 11 -13.73 17.51 -84.39
C LYS A 11 -13.55 16.26 -83.52
N LEU A 12 -13.25 15.11 -84.13
CA LEU A 12 -13.04 13.86 -83.39
C LEU A 12 -11.77 13.90 -82.52
N LEU A 13 -10.69 14.52 -83.03
CA LEU A 13 -9.44 14.73 -82.29
C LEU A 13 -9.63 15.66 -81.08
N ASP A 14 -10.36 16.76 -81.26
CA ASP A 14 -10.68 17.71 -80.18
C ASP A 14 -11.54 17.04 -79.10
N GLN A 15 -12.57 16.29 -79.51
CA GLN A 15 -13.42 15.52 -78.59
C GLN A 15 -12.59 14.51 -77.79
N ARG A 16 -11.72 13.73 -78.44
CA ARG A 16 -10.87 12.75 -77.76
C ARG A 16 -9.88 13.40 -76.80
N SER A 17 -9.41 14.61 -77.13
CA SER A 17 -8.49 15.38 -76.27
C SER A 17 -9.22 15.92 -75.04
N ALA A 18 -10.46 16.39 -75.20
CA ALA A 18 -11.32 16.81 -74.09
C ALA A 18 -11.71 15.63 -73.17
N GLU A 19 -12.03 14.46 -73.73
CA GLU A 19 -12.31 13.24 -72.95
C GLU A 19 -11.06 12.75 -72.19
N ALA A 20 -9.88 12.83 -72.81
CA ALA A 20 -8.62 12.50 -72.14
C ALA A 20 -8.31 13.47 -70.98
N ALA A 21 -8.54 14.77 -71.18
CA ALA A 21 -8.38 15.78 -70.13
C ALA A 21 -9.40 15.58 -68.98
N ALA A 22 -10.66 15.25 -69.31
CA ALA A 22 -11.69 14.95 -68.33
C ALA A 22 -11.35 13.69 -67.51
N LYS A 23 -10.85 12.63 -68.16
CA LYS A 23 -10.41 11.41 -67.49
C LYS A 23 -9.22 11.67 -66.56
N ALA A 24 -8.23 12.43 -67.02
CA ALA A 24 -7.06 12.79 -66.20
C ALA A 24 -7.46 13.64 -64.98
N ALA A 25 -8.41 14.58 -65.14
CA ALA A 25 -8.94 15.37 -64.03
C ALA A 25 -9.70 14.50 -63.01
N ALA A 26 -10.51 13.55 -63.49
CA ALA A 26 -11.22 12.59 -62.64
C ALA A 26 -10.27 11.66 -61.87
N GLU A 27 -9.21 11.15 -62.52
CA GLU A 27 -8.19 10.33 -61.86
C GLU A 27 -7.41 11.13 -60.82
N LYS A 28 -7.05 12.39 -61.11
CA LYS A 28 -6.41 13.27 -60.13
C LYS A 28 -7.33 13.55 -58.93
N ALA A 29 -8.62 13.79 -59.15
CA ALA A 29 -9.59 14.00 -58.07
C ALA A 29 -9.80 12.75 -57.22
N ALA A 30 -9.82 11.56 -57.83
CA ALA A 30 -9.91 10.29 -57.12
C ALA A 30 -8.65 10.02 -56.26
N ALA A 31 -7.46 10.32 -56.79
CA ALA A 31 -6.21 10.19 -56.06
C ALA A 31 -6.12 11.17 -54.87
N ASP A 32 -6.57 12.42 -55.06
CA ASP A 32 -6.60 13.44 -54.00
C ASP A 32 -7.57 13.04 -52.88
N LYS A 33 -8.76 12.55 -53.25
CA LYS A 33 -9.73 12.01 -52.28
C LYS A 33 -9.17 10.80 -51.52
N ALA A 34 -8.50 9.87 -52.20
CA ALA A 34 -7.88 8.71 -51.56
C ALA A 34 -6.76 9.10 -50.58
N ALA A 35 -5.96 10.11 -50.92
CA ALA A 35 -4.93 10.65 -50.03
C ALA A 35 -5.55 11.32 -48.79
N ALA A 36 -6.63 12.09 -48.96
CA ALA A 36 -7.36 12.71 -47.85
C ALA A 36 -8.02 11.66 -46.92
N ASP A 37 -8.68 10.64 -47.48
CA ASP A 37 -9.25 9.53 -46.72
C ASP A 37 -8.16 8.77 -45.93
N LYS A 38 -7.00 8.52 -46.55
CA LYS A 38 -5.86 7.88 -45.85
C LYS A 38 -5.33 8.76 -44.72
N ALA A 39 -5.18 10.06 -44.94
CA ALA A 39 -4.71 10.99 -43.90
C ALA A 39 -5.69 11.08 -42.72
N ALA A 40 -7.00 11.06 -42.99
CA ALA A 40 -8.02 11.03 -41.95
C ALA A 40 -7.98 9.72 -41.14
N ALA A 41 -7.78 8.58 -41.79
CA ALA A 41 -7.65 7.28 -41.14
C ALA A 41 -6.38 7.19 -40.27
N ASP A 42 -5.23 7.65 -40.78
CA ASP A 42 -3.97 7.72 -40.01
C ASP A 42 -4.13 8.61 -38.77
N LYS A 43 -4.78 9.78 -38.91
CA LYS A 43 -5.05 10.66 -37.77
C LYS A 43 -5.96 9.99 -36.73
N ALA A 44 -7.03 9.33 -37.17
CA ALA A 44 -7.94 8.62 -36.28
C ALA A 44 -7.25 7.47 -35.53
N ALA A 45 -6.35 6.73 -36.20
CA ALA A 45 -5.55 5.69 -35.57
C ALA A 45 -4.58 6.26 -34.52
N ALA A 46 -3.93 7.39 -34.81
CA ALA A 46 -3.06 8.08 -33.86
C ALA A 46 -3.82 8.59 -32.62
N ASP A 47 -4.99 9.20 -32.81
CA ASP A 47 -5.86 9.65 -31.71
C ASP A 47 -6.32 8.48 -30.83
N GLN A 48 -6.69 7.34 -31.44
CA GLN A 48 -7.05 6.13 -30.70
C GLN A 48 -5.88 5.54 -29.92
N ALA A 49 -4.67 5.50 -30.50
CA ALA A 49 -3.48 5.03 -29.83
C ALA A 49 -3.11 5.91 -28.63
N ALA A 50 -3.21 7.23 -28.77
CA ALA A 50 -2.98 8.16 -27.67
C ALA A 50 -4.00 7.99 -26.53
N ALA A 51 -5.28 7.79 -26.86
CA ALA A 51 -6.32 7.53 -25.86
C ALA A 51 -6.12 6.19 -25.13
N ALA A 52 -5.72 5.14 -25.86
CA ALA A 52 -5.42 3.83 -25.27
C ALA A 52 -4.22 3.90 -24.32
N GLN A 53 -3.15 4.61 -24.71
CA GLN A 53 -1.99 4.82 -23.85
C GLN A 53 -2.37 5.56 -22.56
N ALA A 54 -3.14 6.65 -22.66
CA ALA A 54 -3.60 7.40 -21.49
C ALA A 54 -4.46 6.55 -20.55
N ALA A 55 -5.30 5.66 -21.08
CA ALA A 55 -6.08 4.73 -20.28
C ALA A 55 -5.21 3.68 -19.58
N ALA A 56 -4.19 3.16 -20.26
CA ALA A 56 -3.24 2.20 -19.70
C ALA A 56 -2.38 2.83 -18.58
N ASP A 57 -1.88 4.05 -18.78
CA ASP A 57 -1.11 4.79 -17.77
C ASP A 57 -1.94 5.08 -16.52
N LYS A 58 -3.22 5.45 -16.70
CA LYS A 58 -4.14 5.63 -15.56
C LYS A 58 -4.35 4.31 -14.81
N ALA A 59 -4.60 3.21 -15.51
CA ALA A 59 -4.79 1.91 -14.89
C ALA A 59 -3.54 1.44 -14.12
N ALA A 60 -2.34 1.70 -14.67
CA ALA A 60 -1.08 1.40 -13.99
C ALA A 60 -0.89 2.23 -12.71
N ALA A 61 -1.23 3.52 -12.75
CA ALA A 61 -1.18 4.40 -11.58
C ALA A 61 -2.17 3.98 -10.48
N ASP A 62 -3.41 3.64 -10.84
CA ASP A 62 -4.42 3.13 -9.90
C ASP A 62 -3.97 1.81 -9.25
N ALA A 63 -3.39 0.89 -10.03
CA ALA A 63 -2.86 -0.37 -9.52
C ALA A 63 -1.67 -0.17 -8.55
N ALA A 64 -0.76 0.76 -8.87
CA ALA A 64 0.36 1.10 -8.00
C ALA A 64 -0.10 1.72 -6.67
N ALA A 65 -1.11 2.59 -6.71
CA ALA A 65 -1.71 3.18 -5.51
C ALA A 65 -2.37 2.12 -4.62
N ALA A 66 -3.13 1.18 -5.22
CA ALA A 66 -3.75 0.07 -4.50
C ALA A 66 -2.72 -0.87 -3.85
N ALA A 67 -1.63 -1.20 -4.58
CA ALA A 67 -0.55 -2.03 -4.06
C ALA A 67 0.15 -1.37 -2.87
N LYS A 68 0.42 -0.06 -2.95
CA LYS A 68 1.00 0.69 -1.84
C LYS A 68 0.09 0.69 -0.61
N ALA A 69 -1.21 0.93 -0.79
CA ALA A 69 -2.17 0.89 0.31
C ALA A 69 -2.27 -0.50 0.97
N ALA A 70 -2.20 -1.58 0.18
CA ALA A 70 -2.17 -2.94 0.71
C ALA A 70 -0.89 -3.23 1.50
N ALA A 71 0.27 -2.77 1.02
CA ALA A 71 1.54 -2.91 1.72
C ALA A 71 1.57 -2.12 3.05
N ASP A 72 1.10 -0.87 3.03
CA ASP A 72 0.99 -0.04 4.23
C ASP A 72 0.06 -0.70 5.28
N LYS A 73 -1.07 -1.28 4.86
CA LYS A 73 -1.96 -2.03 5.76
C LYS A 73 -1.30 -3.30 6.31
N ALA A 74 -0.57 -4.05 5.49
CA ALA A 74 0.12 -5.26 5.92
C ALA A 74 1.23 -4.94 6.94
N ALA A 75 1.97 -3.84 6.73
CA ALA A 75 2.98 -3.37 7.67
C ALA A 75 2.35 -2.97 9.03
N ALA A 76 1.23 -2.27 9.01
CA ALA A 76 0.50 -1.91 10.24
C ALA A 76 -0.01 -3.15 10.99
N ASP A 77 -0.55 -4.14 10.29
CA ASP A 77 -1.02 -5.40 10.88
C ASP A 77 0.14 -6.19 11.51
N ALA A 78 1.28 -6.27 10.80
CA ALA A 78 2.49 -6.91 11.32
C ALA A 78 3.05 -6.20 12.56
N ALA A 79 3.02 -4.86 12.60
CA ALA A 79 3.44 -4.08 13.77
C ALA A 79 2.49 -4.29 14.96
N ALA A 80 1.18 -4.42 14.73
CA ALA A 80 0.22 -4.73 15.79
C ALA A 80 0.42 -6.15 16.35
N GLN A 81 0.65 -7.14 15.46
CA GLN A 81 0.92 -8.52 15.88
C GLN A 81 2.27 -8.67 16.60
N ALA A 82 3.30 -7.90 16.20
CA ALA A 82 4.57 -7.86 16.92
C ALA A 82 4.40 -7.29 18.33
N GLN A 83 3.62 -6.21 18.48
CA GLN A 83 3.29 -5.64 19.80
C GLN A 83 2.54 -6.63 20.69
N ALA A 84 1.58 -7.37 20.14
CA ALA A 84 0.85 -8.41 20.89
C ALA A 84 1.76 -9.57 21.37
N LYS A 85 2.90 -9.82 20.71
CA LYS A 85 3.87 -10.84 21.13
C LYS A 85 4.90 -10.35 22.15
N VAL A 86 5.10 -9.03 22.28
CA VAL A 86 6.07 -8.45 23.24
C VAL A 86 5.42 -7.93 24.52
N VAL A 87 4.09 -7.92 24.63
CA VAL A 87 3.47 -7.91 25.96
C VAL A 87 3.85 -9.24 26.61
N PRO A 88 4.63 -9.26 27.70
CA PRO A 88 4.87 -10.50 28.43
C PRO A 88 3.49 -11.05 28.78
N ALA A 89 3.19 -12.29 28.39
CA ALA A 89 2.03 -12.98 28.91
C ALA A 89 2.09 -12.81 30.43
N ALA A 90 1.09 -12.14 31.01
CA ALA A 90 0.98 -12.05 32.46
C ALA A 90 1.17 -13.47 33.01
N PRO A 91 2.15 -13.70 33.89
CA PRO A 91 2.45 -15.04 34.36
C PRO A 91 1.15 -15.69 34.84
N PRO A 92 0.90 -16.98 34.57
CA PRO A 92 -0.23 -17.67 35.16
C PRO A 92 -0.18 -17.43 36.67
N ALA A 93 -1.30 -16.97 37.25
CA ALA A 93 -1.44 -16.60 38.65
C ALA A 93 -1.35 -17.84 39.57
N GLN A 94 -0.16 -18.42 39.63
CA GLN A 94 0.20 -19.57 40.46
C GLN A 94 1.40 -19.22 41.35
N ASN A 95 2.09 -18.11 41.10
CA ASN A 95 3.14 -17.55 41.94
C ASN A 95 2.95 -16.03 42.11
N ALA A 96 1.82 -15.62 42.69
CA ALA A 96 1.63 -14.21 43.11
C ALA A 96 2.46 -13.85 44.36
N CYS A 97 3.25 -14.80 44.85
CA CYS A 97 4.09 -14.71 46.02
C CYS A 97 5.57 -14.68 45.56
N ASP A 98 6.33 -13.69 46.03
CA ASP A 98 7.73 -13.55 45.70
C ASP A 98 8.57 -14.69 46.35
N PRO A 99 9.37 -15.44 45.58
CA PRO A 99 10.12 -16.57 46.08
C PRO A 99 11.31 -16.19 46.99
N ASN A 100 11.70 -14.92 47.06
CA ASN A 100 12.77 -14.47 47.95
C ASN A 100 12.33 -14.39 49.41
N TYR A 101 11.05 -14.62 49.71
CA TYR A 101 10.48 -14.49 51.03
C TYR A 101 9.67 -15.73 51.44
N SER A 102 9.63 -16.03 52.74
CA SER A 102 8.76 -17.07 53.29
C SER A 102 7.33 -16.55 53.42
N GLY A 103 6.36 -17.37 53.03
CA GLY A 103 4.96 -16.96 52.96
C GLY A 103 4.58 -16.35 51.61
N CYS A 104 3.49 -15.56 51.59
CA CYS A 104 3.02 -14.93 50.37
C CYS A 104 3.25 -13.42 50.39
N VAL A 105 4.41 -12.99 49.92
CA VAL A 105 4.72 -11.57 49.66
C VAL A 105 4.26 -11.20 48.26
N PRO A 106 3.32 -10.27 48.08
CA PRO A 106 2.83 -9.90 46.76
C PRO A 106 3.95 -9.40 45.84
N ILE A 107 3.99 -9.85 44.59
CA ILE A 107 4.95 -9.31 43.62
C ILE A 107 4.48 -7.92 43.18
N ALA A 108 5.09 -6.88 43.74
CA ALA A 108 4.80 -5.47 43.45
C ALA A 108 6.09 -4.67 43.22
N SER A 109 5.96 -3.38 42.89
CA SER A 109 7.12 -2.47 42.76
C SER A 109 7.74 -2.11 44.12
N ASP A 110 6.95 -2.20 45.19
CA ASP A 110 7.35 -1.93 46.57
C ASP A 110 6.34 -2.64 47.48
N VAL A 111 6.83 -3.31 48.52
CA VAL A 111 6.01 -4.04 49.49
C VAL A 111 6.48 -3.66 50.88
N ASP A 112 5.55 -3.16 51.69
CA ASP A 112 5.86 -2.69 53.03
C ASP A 112 5.26 -3.59 54.12
N CYS A 113 5.82 -3.53 55.32
CA CYS A 113 5.19 -4.13 56.49
C CYS A 113 3.89 -3.39 56.85
N ALA A 114 2.79 -4.13 56.92
CA ALA A 114 1.49 -3.58 57.29
C ALA A 114 1.50 -3.04 58.74
N GLY A 115 1.15 -1.76 58.90
CA GLY A 115 1.18 -1.06 60.20
C GLY A 115 2.42 -0.18 60.42
N GLY A 116 3.33 -0.12 59.44
CA GLY A 116 4.46 0.82 59.40
C GLY A 116 4.18 2.11 58.61
N SER A 117 5.22 2.92 58.39
CA SER A 117 5.20 4.17 57.60
C SER A 117 5.24 3.95 56.07
N GLY A 118 4.91 2.74 55.62
CA GLY A 118 5.11 2.31 54.23
C GLY A 118 4.37 3.15 53.20
N ASN A 119 5.02 3.42 52.07
CA ASN A 119 4.47 4.21 50.95
C ASN A 119 4.12 3.35 49.73
N GLY A 120 4.37 2.05 49.81
CA GLY A 120 4.21 1.10 48.73
C GLY A 120 2.75 0.77 48.41
N PRO A 121 2.47 0.30 47.18
CA PRO A 121 1.14 -0.10 46.75
C PRO A 121 0.65 -1.42 47.38
N ALA A 122 1.53 -2.17 48.08
CA ALA A 122 1.24 -3.46 48.68
C ALA A 122 1.82 -3.56 50.09
N TYR A 123 1.13 -4.32 50.96
CA TYR A 123 1.55 -4.54 52.33
C TYR A 123 1.46 -6.01 52.73
N VAL A 124 2.42 -6.48 53.55
CA VAL A 124 2.44 -7.84 54.11
C VAL A 124 2.31 -7.82 55.63
N ARG A 125 1.65 -8.83 56.21
CA ARG A 125 1.41 -8.95 57.66
C ARG A 125 2.12 -10.18 58.23
N GLY A 126 2.85 -9.98 59.32
CA GLY A 126 3.50 -11.04 60.11
C GLY A 126 4.98 -11.22 59.75
N PRO A 127 5.75 -11.99 60.54
CA PRO A 127 7.17 -12.19 60.29
C PRO A 127 7.35 -12.92 58.97
N VAL A 128 8.06 -12.27 58.04
CA VAL A 128 8.39 -12.75 56.71
C VAL A 128 9.88 -13.07 56.70
N THR A 129 10.25 -14.34 56.53
CA THR A 129 11.68 -14.70 56.46
C THR A 129 12.22 -14.37 55.08
N VAL A 130 13.37 -13.73 54.99
CA VAL A 130 14.07 -13.55 53.72
C VAL A 130 14.82 -14.85 53.39
N ILE A 131 14.34 -15.56 52.36
CA ILE A 131 14.94 -16.81 51.87
C ILE A 131 16.04 -16.50 50.84
N GLY A 132 15.86 -15.44 50.05
CA GLY A 132 16.74 -15.04 48.97
C GLY A 132 17.38 -13.68 49.22
N THR A 133 17.08 -12.72 48.35
CA THR A 133 17.53 -11.32 48.49
C THR A 133 16.40 -10.45 48.99
N ASP A 134 16.68 -9.56 49.93
CA ASP A 134 15.70 -8.59 50.43
C ASP A 134 15.50 -7.42 49.43
N ILE A 135 14.75 -7.69 48.36
CA ILE A 135 14.48 -6.71 47.29
C ILE A 135 13.51 -5.59 47.70
N TYR A 136 12.66 -5.87 48.69
CA TYR A 136 11.65 -4.95 49.22
C TYR A 136 12.05 -4.32 50.56
N GLN A 137 13.28 -4.57 51.04
CA GLN A 137 13.80 -4.00 52.30
C GLN A 137 12.89 -4.29 53.50
N LEU A 138 12.28 -5.49 53.54
CA LEU A 138 11.39 -5.91 54.62
C LEU A 138 12.16 -6.24 55.91
N ASP A 139 13.42 -6.64 55.80
CA ASP A 139 14.37 -7.01 56.87
C ASP A 139 15.10 -5.78 57.47
N GLY A 140 14.53 -4.60 57.23
CA GLY A 140 14.90 -3.37 57.93
C GLY A 140 16.40 -3.07 57.95
N ASN A 141 16.87 -2.60 59.11
CA ASN A 141 18.27 -2.18 59.30
C ASN A 141 19.10 -3.24 60.06
N ASP A 142 18.44 -4.22 60.64
CA ASP A 142 18.96 -5.33 61.42
C ASP A 142 19.45 -6.48 60.55
N ASN A 143 18.87 -6.67 59.36
CA ASN A 143 19.30 -7.65 58.36
C ASN A 143 19.53 -9.05 58.97
N ASP A 144 18.63 -9.47 59.86
CA ASP A 144 18.73 -10.73 60.59
C ASP A 144 18.01 -11.88 59.87
N GLY A 145 17.39 -11.58 58.73
CA GLY A 145 16.66 -12.49 57.88
C GLY A 145 15.16 -12.54 58.18
N ILE A 146 14.64 -11.69 59.09
CA ILE A 146 13.23 -11.67 59.48
C ILE A 146 12.64 -10.26 59.25
N GLY A 147 11.86 -10.13 58.19
CA GLY A 147 11.10 -8.92 57.92
C GLY A 147 9.79 -8.84 58.70
N CYS A 148 9.33 -7.61 58.96
CA CYS A 148 8.02 -7.32 59.56
C CYS A 148 7.76 -7.93 60.95
N GLU A 149 8.78 -7.96 61.81
CA GLU A 149 8.73 -8.48 63.19
C GLU A 149 8.05 -7.58 64.23
N ARG A 150 7.27 -6.57 63.80
CA ARG A 150 6.61 -5.62 64.71
C ARG A 150 5.33 -6.12 65.37
#